data_AF-A0A8H7I3N2-F1
#
_entry.id   AF-A0A8H7I3N2-F1
#
_cell.length_a   1.000
_cell.length_b   1.000
_cell.length_c   1.000
_cell.angle_alpha   90.00
_cell.angle_beta   90.00
_cell.angle_gamma   90.00
#
_symmetry.space_group_name_H-M   'P 1'
#
loop_
_entity.id
_entity.type
_entity.pdbx_description
1 polymer ?
#
loop_
_entity_poly.entity_id
_entity_poly.type
_entity_poly.pdbx_seq_one_letter_code
_entity_poly.pdbx_strand_id
1 'polypeptide(L)'
;MARNYLLLGTTLLALATPALCWGQYGHEITATIAEAHLLPSTRQAICGLLPGTFKCHLAGVAAWPDLIKQDPENNKYNSLHYVNERKNDIPRKCDNFGSSGWTSDHNILTAIVNRTRDIVSTDPRTISSVHDEALRFLVHFLGDLHQPFHLAGLYLGGNRVDVLWNGRKTNLHAVWDESLVNHMIIHTTDHTSPLPTSSSTPTLERERNIRIEEALRGSIYDAYTRSILIEGIHGRWANEIQEWISCPKPSVSLHDAQLRMAQGDLMFDDPVDVPVCPHHWTIKTHDMLCTYIWPFGLTDKTPPRELNTADYAERIRSELVVEKQLAIGGMRLAAVLNNVLASEDDKARIIRRPSNATHKTGTVPSRAGRSFGKLTIFTLQETIRLEDTDGNMFMTMSSITQNSHIPDQKDITCRAQSEADFVSDRAAGRTHRLSPILTDTNDTK
;
A
#
# COMPACT_ATOMS: atom_id res chain seq x y z
N MET A 1 -39.76 -35.01 -42.06
CA MET A 1 -39.76 -33.75 -41.32
C MET A 1 -39.30 -34.03 -39.89
N ALA A 2 -38.16 -33.49 -39.47
CA ALA A 2 -37.81 -33.15 -38.09
C ALA A 2 -36.39 -32.56 -38.12
N ARG A 3 -36.28 -31.25 -37.94
CA ARG A 3 -35.01 -30.54 -37.76
C ARG A 3 -34.70 -30.51 -36.27
N ASN A 4 -33.67 -31.23 -35.83
CA ASN A 4 -33.14 -31.11 -34.48
C ASN A 4 -32.21 -29.90 -34.42
N TYR A 5 -32.59 -28.88 -33.65
CA TYR A 5 -31.71 -27.77 -33.29
C TYR A 5 -30.93 -28.17 -32.04
N LEU A 6 -29.63 -28.40 -32.18
CA LEU A 6 -28.70 -28.53 -31.06
C LEU A 6 -28.41 -27.12 -30.55
N LEU A 7 -29.02 -26.73 -29.42
CA LEU A 7 -28.66 -25.51 -28.69
C LEU A 7 -27.34 -25.77 -27.95
N LEU A 8 -26.22 -25.29 -28.51
CA LEU A 8 -24.99 -25.11 -27.74
C LEU A 8 -25.22 -23.95 -26.76
N GLY A 9 -25.42 -24.27 -25.49
CA GLY A 9 -25.37 -23.28 -24.41
C GLY A 9 -23.94 -22.81 -24.21
N THR A 10 -23.66 -21.54 -24.54
CA THR A 10 -22.45 -20.85 -24.14
C THR A 10 -22.57 -20.47 -22.67
N THR A 11 -21.91 -21.23 -21.80
CA THR A 11 -21.73 -20.88 -20.38
C THR A 11 -20.73 -19.73 -20.31
N LEU A 12 -21.21 -18.52 -20.05
CA LEU A 12 -20.37 -17.36 -19.78
C LEU A 12 -19.76 -17.54 -18.37
N LEU A 13 -18.52 -18.03 -18.30
CA LEU A 13 -17.75 -18.01 -17.06
C LEU A 13 -17.42 -16.54 -16.76
N ALA A 14 -18.17 -15.93 -15.84
CA ALA A 14 -17.78 -14.67 -15.23
C ALA A 14 -16.51 -14.95 -14.41
N LEU A 15 -15.35 -14.56 -14.94
CA LEU A 15 -14.11 -14.47 -14.17
C LEU A 15 -14.35 -13.39 -13.12
N ALA A 16 -14.69 -13.80 -11.90
CA ALA A 16 -14.60 -12.92 -10.75
C ALA A 16 -13.11 -12.57 -10.60
N THR A 17 -12.76 -11.31 -10.84
CA THR A 17 -11.46 -10.79 -10.42
C THR A 17 -11.40 -10.98 -8.90
N PRO A 18 -10.38 -11.68 -8.36
CA PRO A 18 -10.23 -11.75 -6.92
C PRO A 18 -10.17 -10.31 -6.41
N ALA A 19 -11.05 -9.96 -5.47
CA ALA A 19 -10.90 -8.75 -4.70
C ALA A 19 -9.65 -8.97 -3.85
N LEU A 20 -8.52 -8.52 -4.39
CA LEU A 20 -7.32 -8.32 -3.62
C LEU A 20 -7.63 -7.22 -2.61
N CYS A 21 -6.85 -7.21 -1.54
CA CYS A 21 -6.87 -6.16 -0.54
C CYS A 21 -6.27 -4.88 -1.17
N TRP A 22 -5.52 -3.96 -0.56
CA TRP A 22 -4.91 -2.91 -1.42
C TRP A 22 -4.36 -3.61 -2.67
N GLY A 23 -4.79 -3.19 -3.87
CA GLY A 23 -4.50 -3.99 -5.06
C GLY A 23 -2.99 -4.19 -5.17
N GLN A 24 -2.52 -5.12 -6.01
CA GLN A 24 -1.08 -5.39 -6.11
C GLN A 24 -0.21 -4.11 -6.12
N TYR A 25 -0.62 -3.09 -6.88
CA TYR A 25 0.08 -1.79 -6.89
C TYR A 25 0.00 -1.02 -5.58
N GLY A 26 -1.13 -0.99 -4.86
CA GLY A 26 -1.23 -0.34 -3.55
C GLY A 26 -0.24 -0.93 -2.54
N HIS A 27 -0.11 -2.27 -2.49
CA HIS A 27 0.90 -2.92 -1.65
C HIS A 27 2.34 -2.62 -2.10
N GLU A 28 2.60 -2.72 -3.40
CA GLU A 28 3.93 -2.45 -3.96
C GLU A 28 4.36 -0.99 -3.75
N ILE A 29 3.45 -0.02 -3.90
CA ILE A 29 3.68 1.40 -3.61
C ILE A 29 3.96 1.60 -2.12
N THR A 30 3.13 1.04 -1.23
CA THR A 30 3.32 1.12 0.23
C THR A 30 4.69 0.58 0.65
N ALA A 31 5.07 -0.58 0.11
CA ALA A 31 6.37 -1.20 0.35
C ALA A 31 7.54 -0.37 -0.22
N THR A 32 7.37 0.22 -1.39
CA THR A 32 8.37 1.11 -2.02
C THR A 32 8.58 2.38 -1.19
N ILE A 33 7.50 2.98 -0.68
CA ILE A 33 7.56 4.13 0.23
C ILE A 33 8.33 3.74 1.50
N ALA A 34 8.05 2.57 2.06
CA ALA A 34 8.78 2.09 3.23
C ALA A 34 10.27 1.92 2.94
N GLU A 35 10.61 1.28 1.81
CA GLU A 35 11.98 1.01 1.38
C GLU A 35 12.82 2.29 1.23
N ALA A 36 12.24 3.36 0.67
CA ALA A 36 12.88 4.67 0.53
C ALA A 36 13.23 5.34 1.89
N HIS A 37 12.65 4.87 2.99
CA HIS A 37 12.82 5.39 4.35
C HIS A 37 13.55 4.43 5.29
N LEU A 38 14.07 3.30 4.77
CA LEU A 38 14.87 2.39 5.58
C LEU A 38 16.27 2.94 5.85
N LEU A 39 16.79 2.60 7.02
CA LEU A 39 18.18 2.81 7.36
C LEU A 39 19.08 1.83 6.60
N PRO A 40 20.36 2.18 6.34
CA PRO A 40 21.29 1.29 5.66
C PRO A 40 21.39 -0.09 6.31
N SER A 41 21.52 -0.17 7.63
CA SER A 41 21.56 -1.45 8.36
C SER A 41 20.24 -2.23 8.26
N THR A 42 19.09 -1.56 8.29
CA THR A 42 17.77 -2.20 8.08
C THR A 42 17.68 -2.83 6.69
N ARG A 43 18.09 -2.10 5.65
CA ARG A 43 18.11 -2.62 4.27
C ARG A 43 19.03 -3.83 4.15
N GLN A 44 20.20 -3.78 4.79
CA GLN A 44 21.14 -4.90 4.83
C GLN A 44 20.58 -6.11 5.59
N ALA A 45 19.83 -5.90 6.67
CA ALA A 45 19.16 -6.98 7.40
C ALA A 45 18.09 -7.64 6.53
N ILE A 46 17.26 -6.86 5.82
CA ILE A 46 16.26 -7.36 4.88
C ILE A 46 16.89 -8.19 3.76
N CYS A 47 18.07 -7.81 3.26
CA CYS A 47 18.82 -8.62 2.31
C CYS A 47 19.14 -10.03 2.82
N GLY A 48 19.37 -10.18 4.12
CA GLY A 48 19.65 -11.48 4.74
C GLY A 48 18.39 -12.29 5.05
N LEU A 49 17.23 -11.62 5.17
CA LEU A 49 15.94 -12.27 5.46
C LEU A 49 15.26 -12.77 4.19
N LEU A 50 15.26 -11.98 3.12
CA LEU A 50 14.58 -12.33 1.88
C LEU A 50 15.45 -13.23 0.99
N PRO A 51 14.83 -14.15 0.22
CA PRO A 51 15.52 -14.85 -0.84
C PRO A 51 16.19 -13.90 -1.84
N GLY A 52 17.39 -14.28 -2.32
CA GLY A 52 18.19 -13.42 -3.20
C GLY A 52 17.51 -13.03 -4.52
N THR A 53 16.47 -13.78 -4.94
CA THR A 53 15.63 -13.46 -6.10
C THR A 53 14.92 -12.11 -5.97
N PHE A 54 14.60 -11.67 -4.74
CA PHE A 54 13.96 -10.38 -4.48
C PHE A 54 14.94 -9.21 -4.43
N LYS A 55 16.27 -9.45 -4.44
CA LYS A 55 17.31 -8.42 -4.41
C LYS A 55 17.09 -7.38 -3.29
N CYS A 56 16.63 -7.85 -2.13
CA CYS A 56 16.29 -7.02 -0.96
C CYS A 56 15.16 -6.00 -1.16
N HIS A 57 14.39 -6.08 -2.24
CA HIS A 57 13.27 -5.18 -2.48
C HIS A 57 11.98 -5.67 -1.83
N LEU A 58 11.31 -4.77 -1.09
CA LEU A 58 10.06 -5.09 -0.40
C LEU A 58 8.88 -5.15 -1.36
N ALA A 59 8.86 -4.33 -2.41
CA ALA A 59 7.76 -4.32 -3.38
C ALA A 59 7.52 -5.71 -3.99
N GLY A 60 8.58 -6.45 -4.34
CA GLY A 60 8.46 -7.78 -4.95
C GLY A 60 7.80 -8.85 -4.07
N VAL A 61 7.67 -8.61 -2.76
CA VAL A 61 7.01 -9.51 -1.82
C VAL A 61 5.68 -8.98 -1.29
N ALA A 62 5.35 -7.72 -1.59
CA ALA A 62 4.26 -7.01 -0.92
C ALA A 62 2.88 -7.59 -1.20
N ALA A 63 2.65 -8.17 -2.39
CA ALA A 63 1.39 -8.83 -2.76
C ALA A 63 1.37 -10.34 -2.48
N TRP A 64 2.47 -10.93 -2.01
CA TRP A 64 2.58 -12.39 -1.85
C TRP A 64 1.52 -13.01 -0.91
N PRO A 65 1.19 -12.41 0.25
CA PRO A 65 0.12 -12.94 1.12
C PRO A 65 -1.23 -13.10 0.43
N ASP A 66 -1.58 -12.16 -0.45
CA ASP A 66 -2.80 -12.20 -1.25
C ASP A 66 -2.81 -13.28 -2.32
N LEU A 67 -1.64 -13.69 -2.81
CA LEU A 67 -1.49 -14.81 -3.74
C LEU A 67 -1.67 -16.13 -3.01
N ILE A 68 -1.01 -16.31 -1.86
CA ILE A 68 -1.03 -17.61 -1.16
C ILE A 68 -2.38 -17.89 -0.50
N LYS A 69 -3.13 -16.87 -0.07
CA LYS A 69 -4.44 -17.04 0.58
C LYS A 69 -5.53 -17.59 -0.37
N GLN A 70 -5.28 -17.56 -1.67
CA GLN A 70 -6.15 -18.15 -2.68
C GLN A 70 -6.07 -19.68 -2.69
N ASP A 71 -4.98 -20.26 -2.17
CA ASP A 71 -4.83 -21.69 -2.00
C ASP A 71 -5.66 -22.17 -0.79
N PRO A 72 -6.56 -23.16 -0.96
CA PRO A 72 -7.32 -23.74 0.15
C PRO A 72 -6.45 -24.27 1.32
N GLU A 73 -5.21 -24.69 1.06
CA GLU A 73 -4.27 -25.13 2.10
C GLU A 73 -3.82 -23.98 3.01
N ASN A 74 -3.93 -22.74 2.52
CA ASN A 74 -3.51 -21.51 3.19
C ASN A 74 -4.67 -20.69 3.75
N ASN A 75 -5.89 -21.24 3.79
CA ASN A 75 -7.10 -20.57 4.30
C ASN A 75 -6.96 -19.95 5.70
N LYS A 76 -6.03 -20.46 6.52
CA LYS A 76 -5.68 -19.90 7.84
C LYS A 76 -5.22 -18.43 7.77
N TYR A 77 -4.73 -17.96 6.61
CA TYR A 77 -4.26 -16.60 6.44
C TYR A 77 -5.38 -15.63 6.04
N ASN A 78 -6.51 -16.11 5.53
CA ASN A 78 -7.58 -15.26 4.96
C ASN A 78 -8.10 -14.21 5.94
N SER A 79 -8.29 -14.57 7.22
CA SER A 79 -8.81 -13.64 8.23
C SER A 79 -7.77 -12.65 8.76
N LEU A 80 -6.49 -12.84 8.44
CA LEU A 80 -5.40 -11.98 8.93
C LEU A 80 -5.26 -10.67 8.15
N HIS A 81 -6.04 -10.49 7.08
CA HIS A 81 -6.01 -9.28 6.25
C HIS A 81 -6.94 -8.19 6.78
N TYR A 82 -7.90 -8.50 7.65
CA TYR A 82 -8.92 -7.54 8.10
C TYR A 82 -9.22 -7.70 9.58
N VAL A 83 -9.99 -6.76 10.12
CA VAL A 83 -10.56 -6.86 11.47
C VAL A 83 -12.01 -6.39 11.46
N ASN A 84 -12.87 -7.19 12.07
CA ASN A 84 -14.31 -6.93 12.13
C ASN A 84 -14.77 -6.82 13.58
N GLU A 85 -15.49 -5.75 13.88
CA GLU A 85 -16.19 -5.59 15.15
C GLU A 85 -17.39 -6.55 15.28
N ARG A 86 -17.69 -6.97 16.51
CA ARG A 86 -18.89 -7.76 16.80
C ARG A 86 -20.16 -6.97 16.55
N LYS A 87 -20.17 -5.69 16.92
CA LYS A 87 -21.24 -4.76 16.57
C LYS A 87 -20.83 -3.98 15.35
N ASN A 88 -21.64 -4.08 14.31
CA ASN A 88 -21.37 -3.42 13.05
C ASN A 88 -22.37 -2.30 12.81
N ASP A 89 -22.03 -1.11 13.33
CA ASP A 89 -22.86 0.09 13.19
C ASP A 89 -22.43 1.01 12.04
N ILE A 90 -21.40 0.63 11.27
CA ILE A 90 -21.03 1.33 10.03
C ILE A 90 -22.23 1.32 9.06
N PRO A 91 -22.41 2.35 8.21
CA PRO A 91 -21.72 3.64 8.22
C PRO A 91 -22.38 4.67 9.15
N ARG A 92 -23.28 4.24 10.05
CA ARG A 92 -24.03 5.13 10.93
C ARG A 92 -23.20 5.60 12.13
N LYS A 93 -22.32 4.75 12.64
CA LYS A 93 -21.55 4.99 13.87
C LYS A 93 -20.19 4.30 13.81
N CYS A 94 -19.11 5.05 14.03
CA CYS A 94 -17.71 4.59 13.98
C CYS A 94 -16.89 4.99 15.23
N ASP A 95 -17.51 5.63 16.23
CA ASP A 95 -16.84 5.95 17.49
C ASP A 95 -16.56 4.70 18.32
N ASN A 96 -15.47 4.76 19.09
CA ASN A 96 -15.04 3.69 19.98
C ASN A 96 -14.77 2.36 19.24
N PHE A 97 -14.13 2.44 18.06
CA PHE A 97 -13.73 1.26 17.27
C PHE A 97 -13.04 0.20 18.14
N GLY A 98 -13.57 -1.02 18.15
CA GLY A 98 -13.07 -2.16 18.92
C GLY A 98 -13.70 -2.30 20.31
N SER A 99 -14.47 -1.32 20.79
CA SER A 99 -15.13 -1.39 22.11
C SER A 99 -16.18 -2.51 22.21
N SER A 100 -16.71 -2.96 21.08
CA SER A 100 -17.62 -4.11 21.03
C SER A 100 -16.89 -5.46 21.02
N GLY A 101 -15.56 -5.44 20.98
CA GLY A 101 -14.70 -6.59 20.71
C GLY A 101 -14.72 -7.01 19.24
N TRP A 102 -13.86 -7.96 18.90
CA TRP A 102 -13.73 -8.48 17.54
C TRP A 102 -14.50 -9.77 17.33
N THR A 103 -14.88 -10.05 16.09
CA THR A 103 -15.51 -11.33 15.72
C THR A 103 -14.55 -12.52 15.83
N SER A 104 -13.24 -12.26 15.75
CA SER A 104 -12.17 -13.25 15.85
C SER A 104 -10.89 -12.60 16.39
N ASP A 105 -10.15 -13.31 17.22
CA ASP A 105 -8.81 -12.91 17.66
C ASP A 105 -7.74 -13.18 16.58
N HIS A 106 -8.07 -13.95 15.54
CA HIS A 106 -7.25 -14.13 14.34
C HIS A 106 -7.62 -13.05 13.32
N ASN A 107 -7.02 -11.88 13.48
CA ASN A 107 -7.29 -10.68 12.67
C ASN A 107 -5.99 -9.92 12.39
N ILE A 108 -6.07 -8.89 11.55
CA ILE A 108 -4.89 -8.11 11.16
C ILE A 108 -4.15 -7.44 12.32
N LEU A 109 -4.85 -7.03 13.38
CA LEU A 109 -4.22 -6.36 14.52
C LEU A 109 -3.29 -7.32 15.26
N THR A 110 -3.77 -8.54 15.54
CA THR A 110 -2.93 -9.57 16.17
C THR A 110 -1.86 -10.09 15.22
N ALA A 111 -2.17 -10.18 13.92
CA ALA A 111 -1.21 -10.61 12.91
C ALA A 111 0.00 -9.66 12.83
N ILE A 112 -0.21 -8.33 12.87
CA ILE A 112 0.89 -7.35 12.86
C ILE A 112 1.80 -7.52 14.08
N VAL A 113 1.23 -7.66 15.28
CA VAL A 113 2.00 -7.89 16.51
C VAL A 113 2.82 -9.18 16.40
N ASN A 114 2.17 -10.28 15.99
CA ASN A 114 2.82 -11.58 15.87
C ASN A 114 3.94 -11.57 14.82
N ARG A 115 3.69 -11.02 13.63
CA ARG A 115 4.73 -10.95 12.59
C ARG A 115 5.88 -10.03 12.95
N THR A 116 5.63 -8.95 13.68
CA THR A 116 6.70 -8.09 14.19
C THR A 116 7.60 -8.86 15.17
N ARG A 117 7.02 -9.66 16.07
CA ARG A 117 7.78 -10.53 16.98
C ARG A 117 8.54 -11.63 16.24
N ASP A 118 7.89 -12.27 15.26
CA ASP A 118 8.49 -13.36 14.48
C ASP A 118 9.74 -12.93 13.71
N ILE A 119 9.78 -11.68 13.21
CA ILE A 119 10.95 -11.13 12.48
C ILE A 119 12.21 -11.08 13.34
N VAL A 120 12.08 -10.80 14.64
CA VAL A 120 13.22 -10.66 15.58
C VAL A 120 13.36 -11.85 16.52
N SER A 121 12.65 -12.95 16.23
CA SER A 121 12.75 -14.16 17.04
C SER A 121 14.19 -14.69 17.03
N THR A 122 14.66 -15.08 18.21
CA THR A 122 15.97 -15.74 18.38
C THR A 122 15.84 -17.25 18.55
N ASP A 123 14.62 -17.80 18.39
CA ASP A 123 14.39 -19.24 18.50
C ASP A 123 15.14 -20.00 17.38
N PRO A 124 16.10 -20.88 17.72
CA PRO A 124 16.88 -21.60 16.73
C PRO A 124 16.07 -22.49 15.79
N ARG A 125 14.83 -22.82 16.17
CA ARG A 125 13.94 -23.71 15.42
C ARG A 125 13.22 -23.03 14.25
N THR A 126 13.33 -21.71 14.10
CA THR A 126 12.54 -20.90 13.17
C THR A 126 13.37 -20.06 12.18
N ILE A 127 14.70 -20.18 12.23
CA ILE A 127 15.66 -19.11 11.89
C ILE A 127 15.60 -18.46 10.49
N SER A 128 15.09 -19.12 9.44
CA SER A 128 15.12 -18.53 8.08
C SER A 128 13.75 -18.46 7.41
N SER A 129 13.02 -19.58 7.31
CA SER A 129 11.71 -19.56 6.63
C SER A 129 10.66 -18.74 7.38
N VAL A 130 10.69 -18.74 8.72
CA VAL A 130 9.73 -17.97 9.53
C VAL A 130 10.01 -16.47 9.47
N HIS A 131 11.28 -16.05 9.45
CA HIS A 131 11.61 -14.63 9.38
C HIS A 131 11.30 -14.03 8.00
N ASP A 132 11.57 -14.78 6.93
CA ASP A 132 11.15 -14.42 5.57
C ASP A 132 9.62 -14.29 5.50
N GLU A 133 8.90 -15.35 5.86
CA GLU A 133 7.43 -15.36 5.84
C GLU A 133 6.85 -14.20 6.68
N ALA A 134 7.39 -13.98 7.88
CA ALA A 134 6.95 -12.92 8.77
C ALA A 134 7.19 -11.52 8.19
N LEU A 135 8.35 -11.28 7.56
CA LEU A 135 8.63 -10.02 6.88
C LEU A 135 7.64 -9.78 5.74
N ARG A 136 7.40 -10.78 4.89
CA ARG A 136 6.49 -10.66 3.74
C ARG A 136 5.06 -10.38 4.19
N PHE A 137 4.59 -11.07 5.24
CA PHE A 137 3.29 -10.77 5.84
C PHE A 137 3.23 -9.40 6.49
N LEU A 138 4.25 -8.97 7.23
CA LEU A 138 4.25 -7.66 7.86
C LEU A 138 4.19 -6.53 6.83
N VAL A 139 4.97 -6.64 5.75
CA VAL A 139 4.96 -5.69 4.62
C VAL A 139 3.55 -5.54 4.06
N HIS A 140 2.86 -6.66 3.87
CA HIS A 140 1.50 -6.67 3.34
C HIS A 140 0.47 -6.11 4.33
N PHE A 141 0.47 -6.59 5.58
CA PHE A 141 -0.49 -6.19 6.60
C PHE A 141 -0.41 -4.70 6.95
N LEU A 142 0.77 -4.09 6.90
CA LEU A 142 0.86 -2.64 7.08
C LEU A 142 0.26 -1.86 5.91
N GLY A 143 0.18 -2.45 4.71
CA GLY A 143 -0.69 -1.94 3.65
C GLY A 143 -2.16 -2.07 4.04
N ASP A 144 -2.62 -3.31 4.24
CA ASP A 144 -4.03 -3.62 4.53
C ASP A 144 -4.64 -2.82 5.67
N LEU A 145 -3.86 -2.60 6.74
CA LEU A 145 -4.29 -1.84 7.91
C LEU A 145 -4.77 -0.42 7.55
N HIS A 146 -4.25 0.13 6.45
CA HIS A 146 -4.54 1.49 5.98
C HIS A 146 -5.57 1.52 4.85
N GLN A 147 -6.10 0.37 4.43
CA GLN A 147 -7.26 0.30 3.55
C GLN A 147 -8.53 0.37 4.42
N PRO A 148 -9.33 1.44 4.36
CA PRO A 148 -10.46 1.60 5.28
C PRO A 148 -11.46 0.45 5.32
N PHE A 149 -11.77 -0.18 4.20
CA PHE A 149 -12.73 -1.28 4.13
C PHE A 149 -12.24 -2.60 4.72
N HIS A 150 -10.95 -2.71 5.03
CA HIS A 150 -10.40 -3.80 5.85
C HIS A 150 -10.76 -3.69 7.34
N LEU A 151 -11.25 -2.52 7.74
CA LEU A 151 -11.68 -2.21 9.10
C LEU A 151 -13.21 -2.21 9.19
N ALA A 152 -13.89 -2.84 8.22
CA ALA A 152 -15.33 -2.85 8.09
C ALA A 152 -15.87 -4.27 7.92
N GLY A 153 -16.64 -4.75 8.91
CA GLY A 153 -17.36 -6.03 8.76
C GLY A 153 -18.57 -5.95 7.82
N LEU A 154 -19.05 -4.75 7.50
CA LEU A 154 -20.32 -4.56 6.78
C LEU A 154 -20.23 -5.02 5.35
N TYR A 155 -21.16 -5.91 4.96
CA TYR A 155 -21.21 -6.50 3.63
C TYR A 155 -19.87 -7.10 3.18
N LEU A 156 -19.14 -7.72 4.11
CA LEU A 156 -17.78 -8.24 3.92
C LEU A 156 -16.80 -7.14 3.50
N GLY A 157 -16.75 -6.03 4.25
CA GLY A 157 -15.93 -4.88 3.89
C GLY A 157 -16.38 -4.20 2.59
N GLY A 158 -17.67 -4.19 2.29
CA GLY A 158 -18.18 -3.64 1.03
C GLY A 158 -18.03 -4.55 -0.19
N ASN A 159 -17.47 -5.76 -0.06
CA ASN A 159 -17.35 -6.71 -1.17
C ASN A 159 -18.72 -7.13 -1.74
N ARG A 160 -19.80 -7.13 -0.93
CA ARG A 160 -21.16 -7.42 -1.40
C ARG A 160 -21.93 -6.18 -1.87
N VAL A 161 -21.29 -5.02 -1.94
CA VAL A 161 -21.92 -3.77 -2.40
C VAL A 161 -21.53 -3.56 -3.86
N ASP A 162 -22.39 -3.99 -4.78
CA ASP A 162 -22.16 -3.82 -6.22
C ASP A 162 -22.20 -2.34 -6.62
N VAL A 163 -21.24 -1.91 -7.43
CA VAL A 163 -21.11 -0.53 -7.94
C VAL A 163 -20.65 -0.53 -9.40
N LEU A 164 -20.63 0.63 -10.03
CA LEU A 164 -20.00 0.84 -11.33
C LEU A 164 -18.75 1.71 -11.17
N TRP A 165 -17.73 1.40 -11.95
CA TRP A 165 -16.54 2.23 -12.14
C TRP A 165 -16.30 2.39 -13.63
N ASN A 166 -16.41 3.61 -14.16
CA ASN A 166 -16.34 3.88 -15.60
C ASN A 166 -17.31 3.03 -16.42
N GLY A 167 -18.54 2.87 -15.92
CA GLY A 167 -19.60 2.06 -16.53
C GLY A 167 -19.40 0.54 -16.40
N ARG A 168 -18.32 0.06 -15.78
CA ARG A 168 -18.05 -1.37 -15.58
C ARG A 168 -18.45 -1.81 -14.19
N LYS A 169 -19.07 -2.98 -14.08
CA LYS A 169 -19.48 -3.55 -12.79
C LYS A 169 -18.25 -3.94 -11.95
N THR A 170 -18.24 -3.53 -10.69
CA THR A 170 -17.29 -3.91 -9.64
C THR A 170 -18.01 -3.88 -8.29
N ASN A 171 -17.27 -3.89 -7.18
CA ASN A 171 -17.81 -3.70 -5.82
C ASN A 171 -17.10 -2.55 -5.08
N LEU A 172 -17.71 -2.07 -4.00
CA LEU A 172 -17.21 -0.91 -3.23
C LEU A 172 -15.80 -1.13 -2.65
N HIS A 173 -15.48 -2.36 -2.21
CA HIS A 173 -14.16 -2.72 -1.71
C HIS A 173 -13.10 -2.56 -2.81
N ALA A 174 -13.34 -3.19 -3.96
CA ALA A 174 -12.44 -3.16 -5.12
C ALA A 174 -12.25 -1.75 -5.73
N VAL A 175 -13.20 -0.83 -5.50
CA VAL A 175 -12.99 0.59 -5.86
C VAL A 175 -11.84 1.20 -5.07
N TRP A 176 -11.74 0.89 -3.79
CA TRP A 176 -10.68 1.37 -2.91
C TRP A 176 -9.36 0.65 -3.13
N ASP A 177 -9.41 -0.68 -3.22
CA ASP A 177 -8.22 -1.49 -3.43
C ASP A 177 -7.51 -1.19 -4.74
N GLU A 178 -8.27 -1.11 -5.83
CA GLU A 178 -7.71 -1.13 -7.17
C GLU A 178 -8.08 0.12 -7.95
N SER A 179 -9.38 0.45 -8.01
CA SER A 179 -9.86 1.38 -9.04
C SER A 179 -9.34 2.81 -8.84
N LEU A 180 -9.36 3.31 -7.60
CA LEU A 180 -8.82 4.63 -7.25
C LEU A 180 -7.29 4.70 -7.45
N VAL A 181 -6.56 3.67 -7.02
CA VAL A 181 -5.09 3.59 -7.18
C VAL A 181 -4.71 3.55 -8.66
N ASN A 182 -5.32 2.64 -9.43
CA ASN A 182 -5.07 2.49 -10.86
C ASN A 182 -5.38 3.78 -11.63
N HIS A 183 -6.47 4.47 -11.26
CA HIS A 183 -6.80 5.75 -11.85
C HIS A 183 -5.67 6.76 -11.65
N MET A 184 -5.11 6.86 -10.45
CA MET A 184 -4.03 7.80 -10.17
C MET A 184 -2.72 7.42 -10.85
N ILE A 185 -2.40 6.13 -10.93
CA ILE A 185 -1.23 5.65 -11.70
C ILE A 185 -1.32 6.10 -13.17
N ILE A 186 -2.49 5.94 -13.80
CA ILE A 186 -2.69 6.28 -15.22
C ILE A 186 -2.66 7.80 -15.46
N HIS A 187 -3.18 8.60 -14.53
CA HIS A 187 -3.36 10.04 -14.72
C HIS A 187 -2.24 10.89 -14.11
N THR A 188 -1.26 10.30 -13.43
CA THR A 188 -0.09 11.03 -12.95
C THR A 188 0.79 11.41 -14.14
N THR A 189 0.86 12.72 -14.44
CA THR A 189 1.70 13.26 -15.52
C THR A 189 3.00 13.88 -15.02
N ASP A 190 3.11 14.14 -13.72
CA ASP A 190 4.29 14.71 -13.07
C ASP A 190 5.23 13.60 -12.55
N HIS A 191 6.47 13.97 -12.22
CA HIS A 191 7.50 13.04 -11.70
C HIS A 191 7.76 11.79 -12.59
N THR A 192 7.56 11.93 -13.90
CA THR A 192 7.77 10.85 -14.88
C THR A 192 9.25 10.56 -15.18
N SER A 193 10.15 11.44 -14.73
CA SER A 193 11.61 11.28 -14.86
C SER A 193 12.25 11.04 -13.49
N PRO A 194 13.41 10.35 -13.44
CA PRO A 194 14.16 10.17 -12.20
C PRO A 194 14.53 11.50 -11.54
N LEU A 195 14.51 11.53 -10.21
CA LEU A 195 14.92 12.68 -9.42
C LEU A 195 16.42 12.99 -9.61
N PRO A 196 16.83 14.27 -9.49
CA PRO A 196 18.22 14.64 -9.70
C PRO A 196 19.12 14.08 -8.59
N THR A 197 20.16 13.34 -8.98
CA THR A 197 21.14 12.71 -8.07
C THR A 197 22.59 13.15 -8.32
N SER A 198 22.79 14.12 -9.22
CA SER A 198 24.13 14.63 -9.57
C SER A 198 24.77 15.43 -8.44
N SER A 199 26.08 15.67 -8.55
CA SER A 199 26.84 16.50 -7.60
C SER A 199 26.42 17.97 -7.55
N SER A 200 25.68 18.47 -8.55
CA SER A 200 25.11 19.81 -8.52
C SER A 200 23.88 19.93 -7.62
N THR A 201 23.29 18.81 -7.22
CA THR A 201 22.12 18.76 -6.33
C THR A 201 22.56 18.94 -4.87
N PRO A 202 21.89 19.78 -4.05
CA PRO A 202 22.22 19.95 -2.64
C PRO A 202 22.30 18.61 -1.90
N THR A 203 23.28 18.43 -1.01
CA THR A 203 23.64 17.11 -0.45
C THR A 203 22.46 16.39 0.21
N LEU A 204 21.67 17.08 1.04
CA LEU A 204 20.53 16.47 1.73
C LEU A 204 19.43 16.01 0.76
N GLU A 205 19.18 16.82 -0.26
CA GLU A 205 18.24 16.49 -1.34
C GLU A 205 18.75 15.33 -2.19
N ARG A 206 20.03 15.36 -2.58
CA ARG A 206 20.68 14.29 -3.33
C ARG A 206 20.61 12.97 -2.59
N GLU A 207 20.93 12.94 -1.30
CA GLU A 207 20.85 11.72 -0.48
C GLU A 207 19.42 11.17 -0.38
N ARG A 208 18.42 12.05 -0.26
CA ARG A 208 17.00 11.67 -0.29
C ARG A 208 16.64 11.08 -1.66
N ASN A 209 16.96 11.78 -2.74
CA ASN A 209 16.65 11.37 -4.10
C ASN A 209 17.30 10.02 -4.43
N ILE A 210 18.55 9.78 -4.02
CA ILE A 210 19.21 8.48 -4.17
C ILE A 210 18.41 7.37 -3.49
N ARG A 211 17.99 7.54 -2.23
CA ARG A 211 17.19 6.51 -1.53
C ARG A 211 15.85 6.23 -2.21
N ILE A 212 15.19 7.28 -2.72
CA ILE A 212 13.93 7.14 -3.47
C ILE A 212 14.17 6.35 -4.75
N GLU A 213 15.13 6.75 -5.58
CA GLU A 213 15.41 6.10 -6.87
C GLU A 213 15.93 4.67 -6.70
N GLU A 214 16.65 4.37 -5.61
CA GLU A 214 17.10 3.01 -5.30
C GLU A 214 15.96 2.09 -4.80
N ALA A 215 14.84 2.63 -4.33
CA ALA A 215 13.67 1.86 -3.93
C ALA A 215 12.73 1.58 -5.12
N LEU A 216 12.75 2.45 -6.13
CA LEU A 216 11.94 2.33 -7.35
C LEU A 216 12.49 1.23 -8.27
N ARG A 217 11.59 0.61 -9.04
CA ARG A 217 11.90 -0.62 -9.81
C ARG A 217 11.71 -0.49 -11.32
N GLY A 218 11.44 0.72 -11.82
CA GLY A 218 11.06 0.95 -13.22
C GLY A 218 9.63 0.48 -13.51
N SER A 219 8.75 0.58 -12.51
CA SER A 219 7.36 0.13 -12.60
C SER A 219 6.45 1.20 -13.20
N ILE A 220 5.24 0.79 -13.61
CA ILE A 220 4.23 1.74 -14.12
C ILE A 220 3.76 2.75 -13.05
N TYR A 221 3.94 2.45 -11.76
CA TYR A 221 3.52 3.28 -10.65
C TYR A 221 4.65 4.16 -10.09
N ASP A 222 5.84 4.16 -10.71
CA ASP A 222 7.00 4.90 -10.21
C ASP A 222 6.74 6.42 -10.16
N ALA A 223 6.13 6.99 -11.21
CA ALA A 223 5.81 8.42 -11.26
C ALA A 223 4.85 8.83 -10.12
N TYR A 224 3.80 8.03 -9.94
CA TYR A 224 2.84 8.23 -8.85
C TYR A 224 3.51 8.10 -7.47
N THR A 225 4.37 7.11 -7.29
CA THR A 225 5.12 6.92 -6.03
C THR A 225 6.08 8.08 -5.76
N ARG A 226 6.77 8.60 -6.78
CA ARG A 226 7.62 9.80 -6.66
C ARG A 226 6.80 11.02 -6.22
N SER A 227 5.61 11.25 -6.80
CA SER A 227 4.72 12.34 -6.38
C SER A 227 4.34 12.20 -4.90
N ILE A 228 3.93 11.02 -4.45
CA ILE A 228 3.61 10.76 -3.03
C ILE A 228 4.81 11.07 -2.12
N LEU A 229 6.01 10.66 -2.51
CA LEU A 229 7.23 10.88 -1.73
C LEU A 229 7.62 12.37 -1.68
N ILE A 230 7.64 13.05 -2.82
CA ILE A 230 8.16 14.41 -2.95
C ILE A 230 7.15 15.46 -2.52
N GLU A 231 5.94 15.41 -3.06
CA GLU A 231 4.91 16.41 -2.79
C GLU A 231 4.14 16.09 -1.51
N GLY A 232 3.93 14.80 -1.25
CA GLY A 232 3.29 14.27 -0.06
C GLY A 232 4.20 14.31 1.17
N ILE A 233 5.01 13.26 1.33
CA ILE A 233 5.79 12.98 2.56
C ILE A 233 6.81 14.07 2.84
N HIS A 234 7.58 14.49 1.83
CA HIS A 234 8.60 15.54 1.98
C HIS A 234 8.06 16.95 1.76
N GLY A 235 6.79 17.10 1.38
CA GLY A 235 6.12 18.38 1.20
C GLY A 235 5.02 18.57 2.23
N ARG A 236 3.77 18.42 1.79
CA ARG A 236 2.55 18.79 2.53
C ARG A 236 2.36 18.06 3.86
N TRP A 237 2.86 16.83 4.01
CA TRP A 237 2.68 16.03 5.22
C TRP A 237 3.92 15.94 6.11
N ALA A 238 5.00 16.66 5.77
CA ALA A 238 6.27 16.56 6.48
C ALA A 238 6.14 16.76 8.00
N ASN A 239 5.22 17.63 8.42
CA ASN A 239 4.97 17.93 9.83
C ASN A 239 4.06 16.91 10.55
N GLU A 240 3.37 16.03 9.82
CA GLU A 240 2.48 15.02 10.39
C GLU A 240 3.17 13.68 10.62
N ILE A 241 4.30 13.42 9.94
CA ILE A 241 4.99 12.11 9.95
C ILE A 241 5.26 11.59 11.36
N GLN A 242 5.71 12.46 12.26
CA GLN A 242 6.01 12.07 13.65
C GLN A 242 4.77 11.58 14.38
N GLU A 243 3.60 12.20 14.16
CA GLU A 243 2.34 11.73 14.73
C GLU A 243 1.94 10.38 14.13
N TRP A 244 2.12 10.18 12.82
CA TRP A 244 1.72 8.95 12.15
C TRP A 244 2.44 7.72 12.68
N ILE A 245 3.73 7.82 12.94
CA ILE A 245 4.58 6.70 13.37
C ILE A 245 4.64 6.53 14.89
N SER A 246 4.05 7.46 15.64
CA SER A 246 4.03 7.38 17.11
C SER A 246 3.01 6.37 17.61
N CYS A 247 3.33 5.75 18.74
CA CYS A 247 2.39 4.98 19.54
C CYS A 247 2.13 5.68 20.88
N PRO A 248 0.88 5.70 21.38
CA PRO A 248 0.60 6.19 22.72
C PRO A 248 1.43 5.40 23.73
N LYS A 249 2.08 6.09 24.67
CA LYS A 249 2.70 5.39 25.80
C LYS A 249 1.57 4.84 26.68
N PRO A 250 1.59 3.56 27.07
CA PRO A 250 0.58 3.04 27.98
C PRO A 250 0.62 3.84 29.29
N SER A 251 -0.44 4.60 29.56
CA SER A 251 -0.67 5.28 30.85
C SER A 251 -1.33 4.33 31.87
N VAL A 252 -1.09 3.04 31.71
CA VAL A 252 -1.80 1.99 32.45
C VAL A 252 -0.84 1.45 33.51
N SER A 253 -1.21 1.57 34.78
CA SER A 253 -0.47 0.90 35.85
C SER A 253 -0.54 -0.62 35.63
N LEU A 254 0.48 -1.36 36.06
CA LEU A 254 0.50 -2.84 36.01
C LEU A 254 -0.78 -3.46 36.60
N HIS A 255 -1.37 -2.81 37.61
CA HIS A 255 -2.61 -3.22 38.24
C HIS A 255 -3.83 -3.05 37.32
N ASP A 256 -3.94 -1.93 36.62
CA ASP A 256 -5.05 -1.66 35.69
C ASP A 256 -4.98 -2.54 34.44
N ALA A 257 -3.76 -2.86 33.98
CA ALA A 257 -3.56 -3.80 32.88
C ALA A 257 -4.00 -5.21 33.26
N GLN A 258 -3.68 -5.67 34.48
CA GLN A 258 -4.12 -6.96 35.01
C GLN A 258 -5.63 -7.04 35.21
N LEU A 259 -6.27 -5.96 35.69
CA LEU A 259 -7.72 -5.90 35.86
C LEU A 259 -8.45 -5.95 34.51
N ARG A 260 -7.95 -5.24 33.51
CA ARG A 260 -8.52 -5.23 32.14
C ARG A 260 -8.35 -6.57 31.45
N MET A 261 -7.18 -7.21 31.56
CA MET A 261 -6.98 -8.59 31.09
C MET A 261 -7.93 -9.58 31.77
N ALA A 262 -8.17 -9.43 33.08
CA ALA A 262 -9.12 -10.26 33.82
C ALA A 262 -10.60 -10.01 33.42
N GLN A 263 -10.91 -8.85 32.85
CA GLN A 263 -12.22 -8.50 32.31
C GLN A 263 -12.41 -8.90 30.84
N GLY A 264 -11.37 -9.45 30.19
CA GLY A 264 -11.40 -9.83 28.77
C GLY A 264 -11.20 -8.66 27.80
N ASP A 265 -10.76 -7.49 28.28
CA ASP A 265 -10.30 -6.40 27.42
C ASP A 265 -8.94 -6.79 26.83
N LEU A 266 -8.93 -7.13 25.54
CA LEU A 266 -7.70 -7.36 24.78
C LEU A 266 -6.97 -6.03 24.62
N MET A 267 -5.89 -5.84 25.37
CA MET A 267 -4.92 -4.77 25.13
C MET A 267 -4.15 -5.14 23.86
N PHE A 268 -4.44 -4.47 22.74
CA PHE A 268 -3.68 -4.60 21.48
C PHE A 268 -2.35 -3.85 21.50
N ASP A 269 -2.14 -3.04 22.53
CA ASP A 269 -0.84 -2.46 22.84
C ASP A 269 -0.09 -3.49 23.69
N ASP A 270 0.87 -4.14 23.06
CA ASP A 270 1.60 -5.27 23.60
C ASP A 270 2.34 -4.90 24.90
N PRO A 271 2.14 -5.63 26.02
CA PRO A 271 3.01 -5.50 27.20
C PRO A 271 4.45 -5.99 26.95
N VAL A 272 4.72 -6.59 25.80
CA VAL A 272 6.02 -7.11 25.34
C VAL A 272 6.61 -6.19 24.26
N ASP A 273 6.90 -4.94 24.61
CA ASP A 273 7.97 -4.08 24.05
C ASP A 273 8.20 -4.01 22.52
N VAL A 274 7.26 -4.42 21.66
CA VAL A 274 7.34 -4.25 20.20
C VAL A 274 6.75 -2.90 19.80
N PRO A 275 7.38 -2.18 18.85
CA PRO A 275 7.06 -0.78 18.52
C PRO A 275 5.83 -0.66 17.61
N VAL A 276 4.75 -1.39 17.90
CA VAL A 276 3.51 -1.39 17.10
C VAL A 276 2.29 -1.15 18.00
N CYS A 277 1.34 -0.37 17.48
CA CYS A 277 0.05 -0.12 18.12
C CYS A 277 -1.06 -0.15 17.06
N PRO A 278 -1.28 -1.33 16.42
CA PRO A 278 -2.11 -1.42 15.23
C PRO A 278 -3.56 -0.97 15.47
N HIS A 279 -4.11 -1.18 16.66
CA HIS A 279 -5.43 -0.65 17.00
C HIS A 279 -5.46 0.88 16.98
N HIS A 280 -4.53 1.56 17.65
CA HIS A 280 -4.42 3.01 17.63
C HIS A 280 -4.31 3.57 16.20
N TRP A 281 -3.50 2.92 15.37
CA TRP A 281 -3.27 3.28 13.98
C TRP A 281 -4.50 3.23 13.10
N THR A 282 -5.46 2.36 13.42
CA THR A 282 -6.70 2.19 12.66
C THR A 282 -7.80 3.21 12.98
N ILE A 283 -7.76 3.88 14.14
CA ILE A 283 -8.89 4.69 14.63
C ILE A 283 -9.32 5.75 13.60
N LYS A 284 -8.37 6.55 13.09
CA LYS A 284 -8.68 7.61 12.10
C LYS A 284 -9.12 7.04 10.76
N THR A 285 -8.53 5.91 10.34
CA THR A 285 -8.86 5.25 9.07
C THR A 285 -10.25 4.61 9.12
N HIS A 286 -10.63 4.00 10.24
CA HIS A 286 -11.96 3.46 10.44
C HIS A 286 -13.03 4.56 10.48
N ASP A 287 -12.76 5.71 11.14
CA ASP A 287 -13.71 6.83 11.23
C ASP A 287 -14.17 7.36 9.85
N MET A 288 -13.30 7.27 8.84
CA MET A 288 -13.62 7.64 7.46
C MET A 288 -14.80 6.85 6.88
N LEU A 289 -15.03 5.60 7.32
CA LEU A 289 -16.15 4.75 6.88
C LEU A 289 -17.50 5.41 7.16
N CYS A 290 -17.65 6.12 8.27
CA CYS A 290 -18.90 6.78 8.60
C CYS A 290 -18.97 8.22 8.10
N THR A 291 -17.84 8.92 8.11
CA THR A 291 -17.82 10.37 7.88
C THR A 291 -17.67 10.75 6.41
N TYR A 292 -17.09 9.87 5.59
CA TYR A 292 -16.55 10.31 4.31
C TYR A 292 -16.69 9.29 3.15
N ILE A 293 -16.24 8.05 3.33
CA ILE A 293 -15.99 7.14 2.20
C ILE A 293 -17.13 6.19 1.87
N TRP A 294 -18.07 5.94 2.79
CA TRP A 294 -19.21 5.08 2.51
C TRP A 294 -20.32 5.89 1.83
N PRO A 295 -20.69 5.61 0.57
CA PRO A 295 -21.72 6.39 -0.11
C PRO A 295 -23.07 6.27 0.59
N PHE A 296 -23.73 7.42 0.82
CA PHE A 296 -25.02 7.44 1.51
C PHE A 296 -26.05 6.53 0.85
N GLY A 297 -26.71 5.71 1.67
CA GLY A 297 -27.78 4.80 1.25
C GLY A 297 -27.31 3.56 0.48
N LEU A 298 -26.02 3.41 0.22
CA LEU A 298 -25.48 2.28 -0.55
C LEU A 298 -25.40 1.01 0.30
N THR A 299 -25.99 -0.08 -0.20
CA THR A 299 -26.10 -1.39 0.48
C THR A 299 -25.89 -2.54 -0.51
N ASP A 300 -25.90 -3.78 -0.02
CA ASP A 300 -25.86 -4.99 -0.86
C ASP A 300 -27.11 -5.19 -1.73
N LYS A 301 -28.16 -4.38 -1.53
CA LYS A 301 -29.43 -4.45 -2.26
C LYS A 301 -29.69 -3.25 -3.17
N THR A 302 -28.87 -2.21 -3.08
CA THR A 302 -29.03 -1.04 -3.96
C THR A 302 -28.60 -1.37 -5.38
N PRO A 303 -29.28 -0.82 -6.41
CA PRO A 303 -28.77 -0.88 -7.77
C PRO A 303 -27.35 -0.29 -7.86
N PRO A 304 -26.46 -0.88 -8.70
CA PRO A 304 -25.09 -0.40 -8.83
C PRO A 304 -25.03 1.07 -9.23
N ARG A 305 -24.31 1.88 -8.43
CA ARG A 305 -24.09 3.31 -8.67
C ARG A 305 -22.69 3.55 -9.25
N GLU A 306 -22.57 4.46 -10.21
CA GLU A 306 -21.26 4.92 -10.70
C GLU A 306 -20.51 5.71 -9.62
N LEU A 307 -19.29 5.30 -9.34
CA LEU A 307 -18.44 5.91 -8.32
C LEU A 307 -17.30 6.75 -8.90
N ASN A 308 -16.91 6.59 -10.17
CA ASN A 308 -15.99 7.54 -10.82
C ASN A 308 -16.73 8.82 -11.23
N THR A 309 -17.12 9.59 -10.22
CA THR A 309 -17.90 10.82 -10.35
C THR A 309 -17.25 11.96 -9.57
N ALA A 310 -17.69 13.19 -9.86
CA ALA A 310 -17.25 14.37 -9.11
C ALA A 310 -17.57 14.26 -7.61
N ASP A 311 -18.75 13.72 -7.27
CA ASP A 311 -19.23 13.65 -5.88
C ASP A 311 -18.48 12.63 -5.02
N TYR A 312 -17.81 11.65 -5.64
CA TYR A 312 -17.15 10.56 -4.94
C TYR A 312 -15.65 10.49 -5.25
N ALA A 313 -15.28 9.99 -6.43
CA ALA A 313 -13.88 9.78 -6.79
C ALA A 313 -13.08 11.08 -6.87
N GLU A 314 -13.61 12.14 -7.49
CA GLU A 314 -12.88 13.42 -7.59
C GLU A 314 -12.64 14.03 -6.21
N ARG A 315 -13.65 13.97 -5.31
CA ARG A 315 -13.51 14.45 -3.94
C ARG A 315 -12.36 13.74 -3.20
N ILE A 316 -12.36 12.40 -3.24
CA ILE A 316 -11.31 11.54 -2.66
C ILE A 316 -9.92 11.89 -3.24
N ARG A 317 -9.84 12.09 -4.56
CA ARG A 317 -8.60 12.44 -5.27
C ARG A 317 -8.10 13.84 -4.90
N SER A 318 -8.98 14.84 -4.88
CA SER A 318 -8.62 16.23 -4.58
C SER A 318 -8.09 16.42 -3.15
N GLU A 319 -8.54 15.60 -2.20
CA GLU A 319 -8.05 15.60 -0.82
C GLU A 319 -6.84 14.67 -0.62
N LEU A 320 -6.45 13.93 -1.67
CA LEU A 320 -5.33 12.99 -1.72
C LEU A 320 -5.42 11.93 -0.63
N VAL A 321 -6.63 11.39 -0.44
CA VAL A 321 -6.95 10.48 0.66
C VAL A 321 -6.25 9.13 0.48
N VAL A 322 -6.27 8.58 -0.74
CA VAL A 322 -5.62 7.30 -1.05
C VAL A 322 -4.12 7.41 -0.90
N GLU A 323 -3.52 8.46 -1.46
CA GLU A 323 -2.10 8.78 -1.34
C GLU A 323 -1.68 8.89 0.12
N LYS A 324 -2.53 9.54 0.96
CA LYS A 324 -2.24 9.70 2.39
C LYS A 324 -2.21 8.35 3.09
N GLN A 325 -3.15 7.47 2.78
CA GLN A 325 -3.21 6.14 3.39
C GLN A 325 -2.03 5.25 2.96
N LEU A 326 -1.64 5.27 1.68
CA LEU A 326 -0.43 4.60 1.19
C LEU A 326 0.85 5.14 1.86
N ALA A 327 0.94 6.47 2.01
CA ALA A 327 2.05 7.13 2.69
C ALA A 327 2.13 6.76 4.18
N ILE A 328 0.99 6.79 4.90
CA ILE A 328 0.94 6.41 6.31
C ILE A 328 1.38 4.95 6.48
N GLY A 329 0.86 4.03 5.66
CA GLY A 329 1.24 2.62 5.68
C GLY A 329 2.74 2.41 5.47
N GLY A 330 3.31 3.06 4.44
CA GLY A 330 4.73 2.96 4.13
C GLY A 330 5.63 3.55 5.22
N MET A 331 5.25 4.70 5.79
CA MET A 331 6.00 5.34 6.86
C MET A 331 5.95 4.55 8.18
N ARG A 332 4.79 3.96 8.52
CA ARG A 332 4.66 3.06 9.68
C ARG A 332 5.48 1.78 9.48
N LEU A 333 5.41 1.17 8.30
CA LEU A 333 6.23 -0.01 7.97
C LEU A 333 7.73 0.30 8.08
N ALA A 334 8.20 1.41 7.52
CA ALA A 334 9.61 1.82 7.67
C ALA A 334 10.01 2.05 9.12
N ALA A 335 9.15 2.71 9.92
CA ALA A 335 9.41 2.96 11.33
C ALA A 335 9.54 1.65 12.13
N VAL A 336 8.63 0.69 11.90
CA VAL A 336 8.67 -0.62 12.54
C VAL A 336 9.93 -1.38 12.15
N LEU A 337 10.23 -1.50 10.86
CA LEU A 337 11.41 -2.22 10.37
C LEU A 337 12.72 -1.57 10.86
N ASN A 338 12.82 -0.24 10.84
CA ASN A 338 13.97 0.46 11.39
C ASN A 338 14.15 0.26 12.89
N ASN A 339 13.05 0.18 13.64
CA ASN A 339 13.13 -0.05 15.08
C ASN A 339 13.64 -1.47 15.39
N VAL A 340 13.12 -2.48 14.69
CA VAL A 340 13.38 -3.89 15.02
C VAL A 340 14.61 -4.48 14.33
N LEU A 341 15.07 -3.93 13.18
CA LEU A 341 16.19 -4.47 12.40
C LEU A 341 17.44 -3.56 12.32
N ALA A 342 17.33 -2.26 12.57
CA ALA A 342 18.48 -1.37 12.43
C ALA A 342 19.53 -1.64 13.51
N SER A 343 20.80 -1.40 13.17
CA SER A 343 21.88 -1.39 14.15
C SER A 343 21.74 -0.22 15.13
N GLU A 344 22.24 -0.39 16.35
CA GLU A 344 22.23 0.68 17.36
C GLU A 344 23.00 1.93 16.90
N ASP A 345 24.03 1.76 16.07
CA ASP A 345 24.77 2.87 15.47
C ASP A 345 23.89 3.71 14.52
N ASP A 346 23.10 3.07 13.67
CA ASP A 346 22.18 3.78 12.76
C ASP A 346 21.04 4.44 13.52
N LYS A 347 20.49 3.78 14.55
CA LYS A 347 19.50 4.39 15.45
C LYS A 347 20.07 5.63 16.16
N ALA A 348 21.30 5.54 16.67
CA ALA A 348 21.98 6.67 17.32
C ALA A 348 22.27 7.84 16.38
N ARG A 349 22.54 7.58 15.08
CA ARG A 349 22.72 8.63 14.06
C ARG A 349 21.45 9.45 13.83
N ILE A 350 20.27 8.85 13.93
CA ILE A 350 19.00 9.59 13.85
C ILE A 350 18.86 10.54 15.04
N ILE A 351 19.07 10.02 16.26
CA ILE A 351 18.91 10.79 17.51
C ILE A 351 19.87 11.98 17.57
N ARG A 352 21.08 11.82 17.01
CA ARG A 352 22.13 12.86 17.00
C ARG A 352 21.95 13.93 15.90
N ARG A 353 21.02 13.78 14.95
CA ARG A 353 20.71 14.86 14.00
C ARG A 353 19.88 15.92 14.73
N PRO A 354 20.39 17.13 14.99
CA PRO A 354 19.62 18.17 15.68
C PRO A 354 18.40 18.54 14.84
N SER A 355 17.23 18.66 15.48
CA SER A 355 15.96 19.11 14.87
C SER A 355 15.96 20.62 14.53
N ASN A 356 17.06 21.13 13.97
CA ASN A 356 17.15 22.53 13.56
C ASN A 356 16.69 22.69 12.11
N ALA A 357 15.39 22.56 11.93
CA ALA A 357 14.67 23.14 10.80
C ALA A 357 13.44 23.92 11.31
N THR A 358 13.61 24.72 12.37
CA THR A 358 12.75 25.89 12.53
C THR A 358 13.13 26.86 11.43
N HIS A 359 12.30 26.95 10.39
CA HIS A 359 12.26 28.12 9.52
C HIS A 359 12.11 29.35 10.42
N LYS A 360 13.21 30.07 10.67
CA LYS A 360 13.13 31.43 11.19
C LYS A 360 12.47 32.24 10.09
N THR A 361 11.19 32.54 10.27
CA THR A 361 10.54 33.63 9.55
C THR A 361 11.34 34.90 9.88
N GLY A 362 12.18 35.32 8.94
CA GLY A 362 12.86 36.59 9.02
C GLY A 362 11.81 37.69 9.00
N THR A 363 11.54 38.28 10.17
CA THR A 363 10.87 39.57 10.28
C THR A 363 11.70 40.61 9.55
N VAL A 364 11.18 41.08 8.41
CA VAL A 364 11.67 42.30 7.75
C VAL A 364 11.35 43.48 8.67
N PRO A 365 12.31 44.34 9.04
CA PRO A 365 12.01 45.51 9.86
C PRO A 365 11.21 46.52 9.05
N SER A 366 10.03 46.89 9.57
CA SER A 366 9.24 48.02 9.10
C SER A 366 10.05 49.31 9.26
N ARG A 367 10.31 50.03 8.16
CA ARG A 367 10.72 51.43 8.23
C ARG A 367 9.63 52.30 7.62
N ALA A 368 9.11 53.19 8.44
CA ALA A 368 8.01 54.09 8.14
C ALA A 368 8.37 55.15 7.10
N GLY A 369 7.35 55.54 6.32
CA GLY A 369 7.12 56.92 5.91
C GLY A 369 7.53 57.28 4.48
N ARG A 370 6.54 57.32 3.59
CA ARG A 370 6.08 58.55 2.90
C ARG A 370 4.83 58.27 2.08
N SER A 371 3.80 59.08 2.35
CA SER A 371 2.56 59.20 1.59
C SER A 371 2.83 59.73 0.19
N PHE A 372 2.08 59.26 -0.82
CA PHE A 372 1.28 60.08 -1.75
C PHE A 372 0.61 59.17 -2.80
N GLY A 373 -0.64 59.46 -3.16
CA GLY A 373 -1.24 59.06 -4.44
C GLY A 373 -2.47 58.16 -4.38
N LYS A 374 -3.61 58.71 -4.78
CA LYS A 374 -4.94 58.09 -4.94
C LYS A 374 -5.06 57.43 -6.32
N LEU A 375 -5.99 56.46 -6.45
CA LEU A 375 -6.67 55.99 -7.69
C LEU A 375 -5.81 55.08 -8.61
N THR A 376 -6.29 54.00 -9.26
CA THR A 376 -7.63 53.57 -9.71
C THR A 376 -7.59 52.04 -9.94
N ILE A 377 -8.71 51.36 -9.78
CA ILE A 377 -8.90 49.94 -10.17
C ILE A 377 -8.88 49.81 -11.69
N PHE A 378 -8.03 48.92 -12.22
CA PHE A 378 -8.22 48.29 -13.52
C PHE A 378 -7.89 46.80 -13.42
N THR A 379 -8.89 45.97 -13.69
CA THR A 379 -8.77 44.56 -14.07
C THR A 379 -7.96 44.43 -15.34
N LEU A 380 -7.01 43.48 -15.43
CA LEU A 380 -6.57 42.89 -16.69
C LEU A 380 -5.90 41.52 -16.46
N GLN A 381 -6.31 40.56 -17.27
CA GLN A 381 -5.69 39.24 -17.49
C GLN A 381 -4.23 39.41 -17.92
N GLU A 382 -3.33 38.60 -17.36
CA GLU A 382 -1.97 38.44 -17.91
C GLU A 382 -1.84 37.09 -18.63
N THR A 383 -1.61 37.19 -19.93
CA THR A 383 -1.18 36.12 -20.82
C THR A 383 0.34 36.05 -20.78
N ILE A 384 0.92 34.92 -20.37
CA ILE A 384 2.37 34.69 -20.35
C ILE A 384 2.87 34.55 -21.80
N ARG A 385 3.85 35.39 -22.19
CA ARG A 385 4.61 35.26 -23.45
C ARG A 385 5.94 34.56 -23.16
N LEU A 386 6.29 33.59 -24.01
CA LEU A 386 7.61 32.97 -24.06
C LEU A 386 8.31 33.49 -25.32
N GLU A 387 9.49 34.09 -25.15
CA GLU A 387 10.41 34.50 -26.22
C GLU A 387 11.66 33.61 -26.13
N ASP A 388 12.25 33.23 -27.26
CA ASP A 388 13.58 32.63 -27.29
C ASP A 388 14.68 33.71 -27.43
N THR A 389 15.94 33.30 -27.26
CA THR A 389 17.10 34.18 -27.20
C THR A 389 17.43 34.94 -28.49
N ASP A 390 16.71 34.69 -29.60
CA ASP A 390 16.96 35.34 -30.89
C ASP A 390 15.74 36.13 -31.43
N GLY A 391 14.72 36.37 -30.59
CA GLY A 391 13.70 37.40 -30.84
C GLY A 391 12.73 37.13 -31.98
N ASN A 392 12.56 35.87 -32.40
CA ASN A 392 11.61 35.51 -33.45
C ASN A 392 10.28 34.99 -32.89
N MET A 393 9.19 35.65 -33.32
CA MET A 393 7.81 35.32 -32.95
C MET A 393 7.28 34.16 -33.79
N PHE A 394 6.93 33.02 -33.18
CA PHE A 394 6.12 31.98 -33.81
C PHE A 394 4.62 32.21 -33.54
N MET A 395 3.85 32.06 -34.62
CA MET A 395 2.47 32.48 -34.79
C MET A 395 1.44 31.67 -33.98
N THR A 396 0.30 32.32 -33.77
CA THR A 396 -0.94 31.91 -33.12
C THR A 396 -1.86 31.04 -34.00
N MET A 397 -2.70 30.19 -33.36
CA MET A 397 -4.15 29.93 -33.61
C MET A 397 -4.54 28.60 -32.93
N SER A 398 -5.47 28.58 -31.98
CA SER A 398 -6.95 28.63 -32.07
C SER A 398 -7.57 27.24 -31.87
N SER A 399 -8.65 27.22 -31.09
CA SER A 399 -9.38 26.00 -30.71
C SER A 399 -9.84 25.20 -31.93
N ILE A 400 -9.57 23.90 -31.94
CA ILE A 400 -10.29 22.95 -32.77
C ILE A 400 -10.73 21.79 -31.86
N THR A 401 -12.04 21.71 -31.67
CA THR A 401 -12.75 20.48 -31.34
C THR A 401 -12.49 19.44 -32.43
N GLN A 402 -11.93 18.28 -32.09
CA GLN A 402 -12.07 17.08 -32.91
C GLN A 402 -12.09 15.82 -32.04
N ASN A 403 -13.20 15.09 -32.16
CA ASN A 403 -13.30 13.66 -31.96
C ASN A 403 -12.09 12.96 -32.58
N SER A 404 -11.34 12.22 -31.79
CA SER A 404 -10.54 11.11 -32.29
C SER A 404 -10.81 9.88 -31.41
N HIS A 405 -11.29 8.83 -32.08
CA HIS A 405 -11.40 7.48 -31.57
C HIS A 405 -10.12 7.07 -30.83
N ILE A 406 -10.26 6.70 -29.57
CA ILE A 406 -9.27 5.88 -28.87
C ILE A 406 -9.50 4.44 -29.36
N PRO A 407 -8.51 3.77 -29.99
CA PRO A 407 -8.68 2.39 -30.41
C PRO A 407 -8.74 1.46 -29.19
N ASP A 408 -9.65 0.49 -29.24
CA ASP A 408 -9.80 -0.61 -28.28
C ASP A 408 -8.45 -1.23 -27.92
N GLN A 409 -8.02 -1.05 -26.67
CA GLN A 409 -6.86 -1.76 -26.14
C GLN A 409 -7.32 -3.12 -25.61
N LYS A 410 -7.18 -4.12 -26.48
CA LYS A 410 -7.24 -5.55 -26.13
C LYS A 410 -6.07 -5.91 -25.21
N ASP A 411 -6.38 -6.71 -24.20
CA ASP A 411 -5.54 -7.70 -23.52
C ASP A 411 -4.11 -7.27 -23.12
N ILE A 412 -3.98 -6.63 -21.96
CA ILE A 412 -2.77 -6.72 -21.14
C ILE A 412 -3.02 -7.81 -20.11
N THR A 413 -2.56 -9.03 -20.41
CA THR A 413 -2.52 -10.14 -19.46
C THR A 413 -1.21 -10.08 -18.68
N CYS A 414 -1.28 -9.84 -17.37
CA CYS A 414 -0.16 -10.06 -16.46
C CYS A 414 0.09 -11.57 -16.34
N ARG A 415 1.08 -12.08 -17.07
CA ARG A 415 1.56 -13.46 -16.91
C ARG A 415 2.58 -13.48 -15.76
N ALA A 416 2.14 -13.87 -14.57
CA ALA A 416 3.05 -14.29 -13.52
C ALA A 416 3.78 -15.56 -14.00
N GLN A 417 5.11 -15.52 -14.09
CA GLN A 417 5.92 -16.73 -14.21
C GLN A 417 5.88 -17.43 -12.85
N SER A 418 5.11 -18.52 -12.76
CA SER A 418 5.16 -19.45 -11.65
C SER A 418 6.46 -20.25 -11.71
N GLU A 419 7.27 -20.19 -10.66
CA GLU A 419 8.27 -21.22 -10.37
C GLU A 419 7.52 -22.53 -10.03
N ALA A 420 7.43 -23.41 -11.00
CA ALA A 420 6.95 -24.77 -10.82
C ALA A 420 7.95 -25.71 -11.50
N ASP A 421 9.09 -25.93 -10.85
CA ASP A 421 10.02 -27.01 -11.15
C ASP A 421 10.84 -27.29 -9.88
N PHE A 422 10.27 -27.99 -8.89
CA PHE A 422 11.01 -28.96 -8.04
C PHE A 422 10.17 -29.69 -6.96
N VAL A 423 9.02 -30.30 -7.29
CA VAL A 423 8.46 -31.35 -6.38
C VAL A 423 7.74 -32.43 -7.18
N SER A 424 8.48 -33.42 -7.67
CA SER A 424 7.98 -34.81 -7.81
C SER A 424 9.15 -35.74 -8.08
N ASP A 425 9.57 -36.50 -7.07
CA ASP A 425 9.74 -37.95 -7.17
C ASP A 425 10.54 -38.47 -5.98
N ARG A 426 9.82 -38.96 -4.96
CA ARG A 426 10.21 -40.12 -4.14
C ARG A 426 9.11 -40.46 -3.14
N ALA A 427 8.06 -41.13 -3.59
CA ALA A 427 7.23 -41.99 -2.74
C ALA A 427 6.33 -42.91 -3.56
N ALA A 428 6.87 -44.01 -4.09
CA ALA A 428 6.07 -45.22 -4.35
C ALA A 428 7.01 -46.42 -4.56
N GLY A 429 7.35 -47.10 -3.47
CA GLY A 429 7.82 -48.47 -3.56
C GLY A 429 6.64 -49.41 -3.82
N ARG A 430 6.71 -50.23 -4.87
CA ARG A 430 6.12 -51.56 -4.91
C ARG A 430 6.89 -52.48 -5.85
N THR A 431 7.13 -53.67 -5.31
CA THR A 431 7.95 -54.79 -5.73
C THR A 431 7.36 -55.61 -6.88
N HIS A 432 8.19 -56.18 -7.76
CA HIS A 432 8.14 -57.58 -8.30
C HIS A 432 9.43 -57.85 -9.12
N ARG A 433 10.37 -58.65 -8.59
CA ARG A 433 10.69 -60.08 -8.87
C ARG A 433 11.38 -60.38 -10.23
N LEU A 434 12.66 -60.79 -10.14
CA LEU A 434 13.36 -61.95 -10.75
C LEU A 434 13.13 -62.20 -12.27
N SER A 435 14.12 -62.31 -13.18
CA SER A 435 15.35 -63.12 -13.16
C SER A 435 16.20 -62.85 -14.45
N PRO A 436 17.42 -63.41 -14.59
CA PRO A 436 18.53 -62.88 -15.41
C PRO A 436 18.81 -63.68 -16.70
N ILE A 437 19.44 -63.06 -17.72
CA ILE A 437 20.16 -63.76 -18.81
C ILE A 437 21.34 -62.91 -19.33
N LEU A 438 22.55 -63.43 -19.06
CA LEU A 438 23.77 -63.56 -19.89
C LEU A 438 24.19 -62.49 -20.93
N THR A 439 25.41 -61.95 -20.69
CA THR A 439 26.58 -61.84 -21.59
C THR A 439 26.36 -61.68 -23.10
N ASP A 440 26.95 -60.66 -23.72
CA ASP A 440 28.32 -60.81 -24.27
C ASP A 440 28.94 -59.49 -24.76
N THR A 441 30.26 -59.55 -24.82
CA THR A 441 31.32 -58.62 -25.27
C THR A 441 31.08 -57.82 -26.55
N ASN A 442 31.60 -56.58 -26.60
CA ASN A 442 32.78 -56.29 -27.45
C ASN A 442 33.38 -54.89 -27.24
N ASP A 443 34.69 -54.90 -27.02
CA ASP A 443 35.62 -53.77 -27.09
C ASP A 443 35.85 -53.26 -28.53
N THR A 444 36.49 -52.09 -28.58
CA THR A 444 37.18 -51.38 -29.67
C THR A 444 36.36 -50.22 -30.26
N LYS A 445 36.85 -48.97 -30.28
CA LYS A 445 38.22 -48.44 -30.27
C LYS A 445 38.27 -47.05 -29.65
#